data_AF-A0A1W6CSR1-F1
#
_entry.id   AF-A0A1W6CSR1-F1
#
_cell.length_a   1.000
_cell.length_b   1.000
_cell.length_c   1.000
_cell.angle_alpha   90.00
_cell.angle_beta   90.00
_cell.angle_gamma   90.00
#
_symmetry.space_group_name_H-M   'P 1'
#
loop_
_entity.id
_entity.type
_entity.pdbx_description
1 polymer ?
#
loop_
_entity_poly.entity_id
_entity_poly.type
_entity_poly.pdbx_seq_one_letter_code
_entity_poly.pdbx_strand_id
1 'polypeptide(L)'
;MRGLLLTLMAALALTIPPARAETLEGNRIFVEFAYDPSTPEMEAAEKWARPHFAKAKAAGRPIRVSVGRSRGTTLISLESVAICDRVKACPLLVFRDLTARPILETTSFQNVLIEYREQEIFLVVRLWEDVSECRITGMGRAKCRKVPKKSG
;
A
#
# COMPACT_ATOMS: atom_id res chain seq x y z
N MET A 1 45.50 9.83 23.28
CA MET A 1 44.02 9.73 23.19
C MET A 1 43.46 10.24 21.85
N ARG A 2 44.11 9.95 20.72
CA ARG A 2 43.63 10.35 19.38
C ARG A 2 43.18 9.16 18.51
N GLY A 3 43.62 7.94 18.84
CA GLY A 3 43.24 6.73 18.12
C GLY A 3 41.88 6.16 18.49
N LEU A 4 41.36 6.45 19.69
CA LEU A 4 40.10 5.84 20.18
C LEU A 4 38.85 6.50 19.57
N LEU A 5 38.92 7.78 19.18
CA LEU A 5 37.80 8.51 18.59
C LEU A 5 37.55 8.13 17.12
N LEU A 6 38.58 7.70 16.39
CA LEU A 6 38.46 7.33 14.98
C LEU A 6 37.78 5.97 14.78
N THR A 7 37.92 5.06 15.74
CA THR A 7 37.23 3.75 15.72
C THR A 7 35.73 3.84 16.01
N LEU A 8 35.26 4.85 16.76
CA LEU A 8 33.83 4.98 17.07
C LEU A 8 33.00 5.48 15.86
N MET A 9 33.58 6.30 14.98
CA MET A 9 32.90 6.80 13.78
C MET A 9 32.70 5.71 12.71
N ALA A 10 33.57 4.69 12.67
CA ALA A 10 33.45 3.59 11.71
C ALA A 10 32.33 2.60 12.07
N ALA A 11 32.02 2.44 13.36
CA ALA A 11 30.98 1.52 13.81
C ALA A 11 29.56 2.06 13.62
N LEU A 12 29.37 3.39 13.56
CA LEU A 12 28.06 4.01 13.41
C LEU A 12 27.55 4.04 11.95
N ALA A 13 28.42 3.79 10.97
CA ALA A 13 28.04 3.73 9.56
C ALA A 13 27.39 2.38 9.17
N LEU A 14 27.52 1.35 10.02
CA LEU A 14 27.05 -0.02 9.74
C LEU A 14 25.60 -0.31 10.18
N THR A 15 24.92 0.66 10.82
CA THR A 15 23.53 0.51 11.27
C THR A 15 22.52 1.26 10.41
N ILE A 16 22.93 1.84 9.29
CA ILE A 16 22.00 2.43 8.33
C ILE A 16 21.40 1.24 7.55
N PRO A 17 20.12 0.87 7.78
CA PRO A 17 19.49 -0.13 6.94
C PRO A 17 19.61 0.33 5.48
N PRO A 18 19.82 -0.57 4.52
CA PRO A 18 19.84 -0.17 3.13
C PRO A 18 18.51 0.54 2.85
N ALA A 19 18.57 1.84 2.57
CA ALA A 19 17.47 2.53 1.93
C ALA A 19 17.22 1.73 0.65
N ARG A 20 16.17 0.91 0.66
CA ARG A 20 15.75 0.21 -0.55
C ARG A 20 15.54 1.30 -1.57
N ALA A 21 16.41 1.30 -2.57
CA ALA A 21 16.35 2.23 -3.66
C ALA A 21 14.97 2.05 -4.30
N GLU A 22 14.06 2.96 -4.00
CA GLU A 22 12.87 3.17 -4.80
C GLU A 22 13.38 3.41 -6.22
N THR A 23 13.19 2.46 -7.12
CA THR A 23 13.49 2.61 -8.54
C THR A 23 12.59 3.73 -9.05
N LEU A 24 13.11 4.96 -9.06
CA LEU A 24 12.43 6.15 -9.57
C LEU A 24 12.45 6.11 -11.11
N GLU A 25 11.78 5.14 -11.72
CA GLU A 25 11.43 5.24 -13.14
C GLU A 25 10.22 6.17 -13.28
N GLY A 26 10.51 7.48 -13.37
CA GLY A 26 9.63 8.54 -13.86
C GLY A 26 8.26 8.63 -13.19
N ASN A 27 8.11 9.42 -12.13
CA ASN A 27 6.82 9.78 -11.47
C ASN A 27 5.89 8.62 -11.04
N ARG A 28 6.28 7.36 -11.26
CA ARG A 28 5.52 6.15 -10.92
C ARG A 28 6.28 5.42 -9.83
N ILE A 29 5.62 5.19 -8.69
CA ILE A 29 6.15 4.39 -7.60
C ILE A 29 5.38 3.06 -7.60
N PHE A 30 6.11 1.97 -7.78
CA PHE A 30 5.59 0.63 -7.53
C PHE A 30 5.49 0.44 -6.02
N VAL A 31 4.28 0.24 -5.52
CA VAL A 31 4.07 0.01 -4.09
C VAL A 31 4.30 -1.46 -3.81
N GLU A 32 5.41 -1.77 -3.16
CA GLU A 32 5.65 -3.10 -2.59
C GLU A 32 4.86 -3.24 -1.29
N PHE A 33 3.94 -4.21 -1.23
CA PHE A 33 3.31 -4.65 0.01
C PHE A 33 4.26 -5.56 0.81
N ALA A 34 5.48 -5.09 1.05
CA ALA A 34 6.55 -5.88 1.65
C ALA A 34 6.67 -5.68 3.17
N TYR A 35 5.89 -4.75 3.75
CA TYR A 35 5.99 -4.42 5.16
C TYR A 35 4.89 -5.07 5.99
N ASP A 36 5.28 -5.55 7.18
CA ASP A 36 4.34 -5.92 8.23
C ASP A 36 3.60 -4.67 8.76
N PRO A 37 2.34 -4.83 9.20
CA PRO A 37 1.57 -3.73 9.76
C PRO A 37 2.10 -3.31 11.13
N SER A 38 2.16 -2.01 11.35
CA SER A 38 2.26 -1.44 12.69
C SER A 38 0.91 -1.55 13.43
N THR A 39 0.91 -1.34 14.75
CA THR A 39 -0.32 -1.37 15.56
C THR A 39 -1.42 -0.46 15.02
N PRO A 40 -1.17 0.82 14.66
CA PRO A 40 -2.22 1.70 14.12
C PRO A 40 -2.80 1.21 12.79
N GLU A 41 -1.98 0.58 11.95
CA GLU A 41 -2.44 0.02 10.67
C GLU A 41 -3.29 -1.22 10.89
N MET A 42 -2.90 -2.06 11.85
CA MET A 42 -3.68 -3.23 12.23
C MET A 42 -5.04 -2.83 12.80
N GLU A 43 -5.07 -1.87 13.72
CA GLU A 43 -6.31 -1.33 14.29
C GLU A 43 -7.21 -0.70 13.23
N ALA A 44 -6.64 0.08 12.30
CA ALA A 44 -7.39 0.68 11.19
C ALA A 44 -7.98 -0.40 10.27
N ALA A 45 -7.20 -1.45 9.97
CA ALA A 45 -7.66 -2.57 9.16
C ALA A 45 -8.84 -3.29 9.82
N GLU A 46 -8.72 -3.64 11.10
CA GLU A 46 -9.79 -4.31 11.84
C GLU A 46 -11.04 -3.44 11.94
N LYS A 47 -10.88 -2.15 12.21
CA LYS A 47 -11.99 -1.18 12.34
C LYS A 47 -12.77 -1.04 11.03
N TRP A 48 -12.09 -0.89 9.91
CA TRP A 48 -12.72 -0.55 8.64
C TRP A 48 -13.04 -1.76 7.76
N ALA A 49 -12.39 -2.90 7.97
CA ALA A 49 -12.64 -4.14 7.23
C ALA A 49 -13.23 -5.27 8.09
N ARG A 50 -13.98 -4.94 9.16
CA ARG A 50 -14.68 -5.92 10.01
C ARG A 50 -15.37 -7.06 9.24
N PRO A 51 -16.10 -6.82 8.13
CA PRO A 51 -16.74 -7.89 7.37
C PRO A 51 -15.75 -8.91 6.80
N HIS A 52 -14.57 -8.47 6.35
CA HIS A 52 -13.54 -9.35 5.83
C HIS A 52 -12.91 -10.21 6.93
N PHE A 53 -12.57 -9.61 8.08
CA PHE A 53 -12.08 -10.36 9.24
C PHE A 53 -13.08 -11.39 9.73
N ALA A 54 -14.37 -11.02 9.81
CA ALA A 54 -15.43 -11.95 10.18
C ALA A 54 -15.55 -13.12 9.19
N LYS A 55 -15.52 -12.83 7.88
CA LYS A 55 -15.58 -13.86 6.83
C LYS A 55 -14.39 -14.82 6.88
N ALA A 56 -13.19 -14.29 7.05
CA ALA A 56 -11.97 -15.11 7.14
C ALA A 56 -11.98 -15.99 8.40
N LYS A 57 -12.37 -15.43 9.55
CA LYS A 57 -12.55 -16.16 10.81
C LYS A 57 -13.59 -17.28 10.69
N ALA A 58 -14.74 -17.01 10.08
CA ALA A 58 -15.79 -18.01 9.84
C ALA A 58 -15.29 -19.17 8.94
N ALA A 59 -14.37 -18.89 8.02
CA ALA A 59 -13.74 -19.89 7.18
C ALA A 59 -12.53 -20.60 7.83
N GLY A 60 -12.15 -20.24 9.07
CA GLY A 60 -10.96 -20.78 9.72
C GLY A 60 -9.66 -20.43 9.01
N ARG A 61 -9.63 -19.29 8.28
CA ARG A 61 -8.45 -18.82 7.55
C ARG A 61 -8.01 -17.48 8.12
N PRO A 62 -6.75 -17.33 8.58
CA PRO A 62 -6.27 -16.03 9.04
C PRO A 62 -6.17 -15.05 7.85
N ILE A 63 -6.25 -13.76 8.16
CA ILE A 63 -5.90 -12.67 7.24
C ILE A 63 -4.45 -12.31 7.51
N ARG A 64 -3.62 -12.33 6.46
CA ARG A 64 -2.35 -11.64 6.46
C ARG A 64 -2.61 -10.20 6.04
N VAL A 65 -2.08 -9.26 6.81
CA VAL A 65 -2.16 -7.84 6.47
C VAL A 65 -0.80 -7.41 5.96
N SER A 66 -0.78 -6.73 4.82
CA SER A 66 0.45 -6.25 4.21
C SER A 66 0.30 -4.79 3.85
N VAL A 67 1.35 -4.02 4.10
CA VAL A 67 1.28 -2.56 4.03
C VAL A 67 2.23 -2.01 2.98
N GLY A 68 1.73 -1.08 2.18
CA GLY A 68 2.51 -0.19 1.33
C GLY A 68 2.38 1.25 1.81
N ARG A 69 3.48 2.01 1.81
CA ARG A 69 3.51 3.41 2.27
C ARG A 69 4.20 4.27 1.22
N SER A 70 3.60 5.41 0.86
CA SER A 70 4.25 6.36 -0.04
C SER A 70 3.69 7.77 0.14
N ARG A 71 4.57 8.76 0.35
CA ARG A 71 4.29 10.20 0.51
C ARG A 71 2.95 10.52 1.23
N GLY A 72 2.79 10.00 2.44
CA GLY A 72 1.59 10.24 3.27
C GLY A 72 0.33 9.48 2.83
N THR A 73 0.48 8.45 2.01
CA THR A 73 -0.58 7.49 1.70
C THR A 73 -0.19 6.12 2.24
N THR A 74 -1.12 5.50 2.97
CA THR A 74 -0.97 4.13 3.47
C THR A 74 -1.96 3.22 2.76
N LEU A 75 -1.46 2.10 2.27
CA LEU A 75 -2.20 1.08 1.55
C LEU A 75 -2.16 -0.19 2.38
N ILE A 76 -3.32 -0.75 2.69
CA ILE A 76 -3.47 -1.95 3.49
C ILE A 76 -4.15 -3.02 2.65
N SER A 77 -3.38 -4.05 2.28
CA SER A 77 -3.89 -5.24 1.59
C SER A 77 -4.29 -6.31 2.61
N LEU A 78 -5.47 -6.89 2.43
CA LEU A 78 -6.00 -7.97 3.27
C LEU A 78 -5.94 -9.30 2.52
N GLU A 79 -4.95 -10.11 2.84
CA GLU A 79 -4.64 -11.34 2.11
C GLU A 79 -5.17 -12.56 2.86
N SER A 80 -6.21 -13.18 2.32
CA SER A 80 -6.66 -14.50 2.75
C SER A 80 -7.40 -15.20 1.63
N VAL A 81 -7.16 -16.50 1.46
CA VAL A 81 -7.87 -17.32 0.47
C VAL A 81 -9.40 -17.33 0.64
N ALA A 82 -9.89 -16.96 1.83
CA ALA A 82 -11.33 -16.87 2.13
C ALA A 82 -11.99 -15.58 1.60
N ILE A 83 -11.21 -14.52 1.38
CA ILE A 83 -11.73 -13.19 1.01
C ILE A 83 -11.17 -12.68 -0.32
N CYS A 84 -10.00 -13.14 -0.73
CA CYS A 84 -9.44 -12.85 -2.03
C CYS A 84 -10.16 -13.64 -3.10
N ASP A 85 -10.58 -12.94 -4.16
CA ASP A 85 -11.14 -13.54 -5.36
C ASP A 85 -10.00 -13.81 -6.35
N ARG A 86 -9.93 -15.00 -6.94
CA ARG A 86 -8.89 -15.34 -7.94
C ARG A 86 -8.97 -14.47 -9.20
N VAL A 87 -10.16 -13.94 -9.51
CA VAL A 87 -10.45 -13.09 -10.66
C VAL A 87 -10.37 -11.61 -10.26
N LYS A 88 -10.91 -11.23 -9.09
CA LYS A 88 -11.08 -9.81 -8.68
C LYS A 88 -10.06 -9.29 -7.68
N ALA A 89 -9.23 -10.16 -7.10
CA ALA A 89 -8.17 -9.88 -6.15
C ALA A 89 -8.52 -9.75 -4.65
N CYS A 90 -7.52 -9.37 -3.85
CA CYS A 90 -7.64 -9.20 -2.41
C CYS A 90 -8.17 -7.78 -2.07
N PRO A 91 -8.98 -7.62 -1.01
CA PRO A 91 -9.40 -6.31 -0.54
C PRO A 91 -8.23 -5.37 -0.24
N LEU A 92 -8.37 -4.11 -0.66
CA LEU A 92 -7.39 -3.05 -0.50
C LEU A 92 -8.06 -1.82 0.13
N LEU A 93 -7.50 -1.34 1.23
CA LEU A 93 -7.87 -0.08 1.86
C LEU A 93 -6.79 0.96 1.62
N VAL A 94 -7.19 2.21 1.36
CA VAL A 94 -6.25 3.31 1.11
C VAL A 94 -6.58 4.48 2.03
N PHE A 95 -5.55 4.99 2.70
CA PHE A 95 -5.66 6.03 3.72
C PHE A 95 -4.73 7.20 3.43
N ARG A 96 -5.20 8.40 3.80
CA ARG A 96 -4.36 9.59 4.06
C ARG A 96 -4.10 9.79 5.54
N ASP A 97 -5.05 9.35 6.35
CA ASP A 97 -5.03 9.39 7.81
C ASP A 97 -5.70 8.09 8.29
N LEU A 98 -4.97 7.30 9.08
CA LEU A 98 -5.44 6.02 9.62
C LEU A 98 -6.54 6.18 10.68
N THR A 99 -6.66 7.36 11.28
CA THR A 99 -7.70 7.66 12.28
C THR A 99 -9.07 7.89 11.62
N ALA A 100 -9.07 8.28 10.35
CA ALA A 100 -10.24 8.55 9.53
C ALA A 100 -10.69 7.32 8.72
N ARG A 101 -11.79 7.47 7.97
CA ARG A 101 -12.26 6.45 7.01
C ARG A 101 -11.26 6.31 5.85
N PRO A 102 -11.14 5.10 5.26
CA PRO A 102 -10.39 4.94 4.02
C PRO A 102 -10.94 5.89 2.96
N ILE A 103 -10.03 6.55 2.23
CA ILE A 103 -10.39 7.39 1.09
C ILE A 103 -10.77 6.54 -0.12
N LEU A 104 -10.36 5.26 -0.15
CA LEU A 104 -10.73 4.27 -1.14
C LEU A 104 -10.79 2.88 -0.51
N GLU A 105 -11.86 2.15 -0.81
CA GLU A 105 -12.02 0.73 -0.53
C GLU A 105 -12.19 0.02 -1.88
N THR A 106 -11.28 -0.88 -2.24
CA THR A 106 -11.24 -1.54 -3.55
C THR A 106 -10.58 -2.93 -3.46
N THR A 107 -10.12 -3.50 -4.57
CA THR A 107 -9.35 -4.74 -4.63
C THR A 107 -8.07 -4.57 -5.44
N SER A 108 -7.02 -5.36 -5.16
CA SER A 108 -5.76 -5.36 -5.90
C SER A 108 -5.07 -6.72 -5.93
N PHE A 109 -4.46 -7.09 -7.07
CA PHE A 109 -3.94 -8.43 -7.35
C PHE A 109 -2.42 -8.57 -7.23
N GLN A 110 -1.62 -7.59 -7.67
CA GLN A 110 -0.15 -7.73 -7.68
C GLN A 110 0.61 -6.45 -8.07
N ASN A 111 -0.04 -5.46 -8.68
CA ASN A 111 0.65 -4.27 -9.20
C ASN A 111 -0.16 -3.00 -8.92
N VAL A 112 -0.07 -2.51 -7.67
CA VAL A 112 -0.56 -1.18 -7.33
C VAL A 112 0.54 -0.18 -7.63
N LEU A 113 0.22 0.78 -8.48
CA LEU A 113 1.09 1.88 -8.83
C LEU A 113 0.54 3.15 -8.21
N ILE A 114 1.40 3.93 -7.57
CA ILE A 114 1.08 5.32 -7.24
C ILE A 114 1.80 6.19 -8.26
N GLU A 115 1.03 6.91 -9.07
CA GLU A 115 1.55 7.90 -10.02
C GLU A 115 1.35 9.30 -9.46
N TYR A 116 2.42 10.09 -9.45
CA TYR A 116 2.38 11.51 -9.11
C TYR A 116 2.29 12.31 -10.41
N ARG A 117 1.14 12.93 -10.66
CA ARG A 117 0.90 13.75 -11.85
C ARG A 117 0.74 15.20 -11.42
N GLU A 118 1.80 15.98 -11.59
CA GLU A 118 1.86 17.38 -11.14
C GLU A 118 1.57 17.51 -9.63
N GLN A 119 0.44 18.11 -9.26
CA GLN A 119 0.00 18.28 -7.87
C GLN A 119 -0.95 17.17 -7.40
N GLU A 120 -1.30 16.24 -8.28
CA GLU A 120 -2.29 15.19 -8.03
C GLU A 120 -1.63 13.82 -7.87
N ILE A 121 -2.21 13.02 -6.98
CA ILE A 121 -1.74 11.66 -6.70
C ILE A 121 -2.79 10.71 -7.27
N PHE A 122 -2.36 9.77 -8.10
CA PHE A 122 -3.22 8.77 -8.73
C PHE A 122 -2.82 7.39 -8.25
N LEU A 123 -3.79 6.63 -7.74
CA LEU A 123 -3.65 5.20 -7.57
C LEU A 123 -4.05 4.53 -8.88
N VAL A 124 -3.12 3.87 -9.52
CA VAL A 124 -3.35 3.08 -10.72
C VAL A 124 -3.41 1.63 -10.31
N VAL A 125 -4.62 1.10 -10.28
CA VAL A 125 -4.90 -0.29 -9.96
C VAL A 125 -5.01 -1.04 -11.28
N ARG A 126 -4.04 -1.94 -11.52
CA ARG A 126 -4.05 -2.82 -12.69
C ARG A 126 -4.56 -4.19 -12.28
N LEU A 127 -5.68 -4.58 -12.85
CA LEU A 127 -6.32 -5.87 -12.61
C LEU A 127 -6.44 -6.59 -13.96
N TRP A 128 -5.53 -7.53 -14.23
CA TRP A 128 -5.44 -8.21 -15.52
C TRP A 128 -5.35 -7.21 -16.69
N GLU A 129 -6.42 -7.10 -17.47
CA GLU A 129 -6.54 -6.23 -18.63
C GLU A 129 -7.18 -4.87 -18.32
N ASP A 130 -7.80 -4.75 -17.14
CA ASP A 130 -8.48 -3.55 -16.70
C ASP A 130 -7.53 -2.64 -15.92
N VAL A 131 -7.51 -1.36 -16.29
CA VAL A 131 -6.78 -0.32 -15.56
C VAL A 131 -7.77 0.67 -14.98
N SER A 132 -7.77 0.80 -13.66
CA SER A 132 -8.55 1.81 -12.94
C SER A 132 -7.61 2.87 -12.38
N GLU A 133 -7.87 4.13 -12.71
CA GLU A 133 -7.17 5.28 -12.15
C GLU A 133 -8.04 5.96 -11.10
N CYS A 134 -7.60 5.95 -9.86
CA CYS A 134 -8.26 6.62 -8.75
C CYS A 134 -7.48 7.86 -8.34
N ARG A 135 -8.05 9.04 -8.57
CA ARG A 135 -7.47 10.29 -8.10
C ARG A 135 -7.61 10.40 -6.59
N ILE A 136 -6.48 10.47 -5.90
CA ILE A 136 -6.32 10.62 -4.45
C ILE A 136 -6.16 12.11 -4.13
N THR A 137 -7.26 12.79 -3.81
CA THR A 137 -7.24 14.19 -3.34
C THR A 137 -6.79 14.28 -1.88
N GLY A 138 -6.32 15.46 -1.45
CA GLY A 138 -5.91 15.71 -0.07
C GLY A 138 -7.06 15.64 0.95
N MET A 139 -8.30 15.86 0.50
CA MET A 139 -9.50 15.72 1.32
C MET A 139 -10.61 15.04 0.50
N GLY A 140 -11.29 14.05 1.10
CA GLY A 140 -12.44 13.35 0.51
C GLY A 140 -12.15 11.97 -0.09
N ARG A 141 -13.22 11.30 -0.55
CA ARG A 141 -13.15 10.00 -1.23
C ARG A 141 -12.43 10.12 -2.57
N ALA A 142 -11.66 9.10 -2.94
CA ALA A 142 -10.99 9.03 -4.22
C ALA A 142 -12.02 8.93 -5.36
N LYS A 143 -11.71 9.59 -6.50
CA LYS A 143 -12.53 9.51 -7.72
C LYS A 143 -11.87 8.54 -8.70
N CYS A 144 -12.53 7.41 -8.97
CA CYS A 144 -12.01 6.37 -9.86
C CYS A 144 -12.64 6.45 -11.24
N ARG A 145 -11.81 6.28 -12.28
CA ARG A 145 -12.24 6.08 -13.67
C ARG A 145 -11.59 4.83 -14.25
N LYS A 146 -12.31 4.13 -15.11
CA LYS A 146 -11.72 3.09 -15.96
C LYS A 146 -10.94 3.78 -17.08
N VAL A 147 -9.72 3.31 -17.32
CA VAL A 147 -8.92 3.75 -18.45
C VAL A 147 -9.14 2.77 -19.59
N PRO A 148 -9.63 3.22 -20.76
CA PRO A 148 -9.74 2.33 -21.91
C PRO A 148 -8.35 1.79 -22.26
N LYS A 149 -8.26 0.48 -22.59
CA LYS A 149 -7.06 -0.07 -23.21
C LYS A 149 -6.70 0.83 -24.38
N LYS A 150 -5.48 1.39 -24.40
CA LYS A 150 -4.95 1.93 -25.65
C LYS A 150 -4.92 0.75 -26.62
N SER A 151 -5.73 0.81 -27.67
CA SER A 151 -5.64 -0.08 -28.81
C SER A 151 -4.22 0.08 -29.35
N GLY A 152 -3.36 -0.89 -29.04
CA GLY A 152 -2.05 -1.06 -29.68
C GLY A 152 -2.23 -1.93 -30.89
#